data_AF-A0A0B7GZM9-F1
#
_entry.id   AF-A0A0B7GZM9-F1
#
_cell.length_a   1.000
_cell.length_b   1.000
_cell.length_c   1.000
_cell.angle_alpha   90.00
_cell.angle_beta   90.00
_cell.angle_gamma   90.00
#
_symmetry.space_group_name_H-M   'P 1'
#
loop_
_entity.id
_entity.type
_entity.pdbx_description
1 polymer ?
#
loop_
_entity_poly.entity_id
_entity_poly.type
_entity_poly.pdbx_seq_one_letter_code
_entity_poly.pdbx_strand_id
1 'polypeptide(L)'
;MFSSIIHYLILPCSEISLLIEKKMAGRLSFLEKIRLSSHLRVCRLCKTYHKKVTFLDKSLQNTEINSKKTSFHNSEIQSFKDKMKENLKK
;
A
#
# COMPACT_ATOMS: atom_id res chain seq x y z
N MET A 1 5.64 -6.57 -36.33
CA MET A 1 6.89 -5.78 -36.20
C MET A 1 6.73 -4.43 -35.48
N PHE A 2 5.63 -4.12 -34.80
CA PHE A 2 5.48 -2.85 -34.05
C PHE A 2 5.93 -2.93 -32.57
N SER A 3 6.37 -4.10 -32.09
CA SER A 3 6.67 -4.34 -30.67
C SER A 3 8.00 -3.76 -30.18
N SER A 4 8.91 -3.40 -31.09
CA SER A 4 10.29 -3.04 -30.74
C SER A 4 10.53 -1.54 -30.62
N ILE A 5 9.70 -0.70 -31.25
CA ILE A 5 9.85 0.77 -31.23
C ILE A 5 9.15 1.37 -29.99
N ILE A 6 8.08 0.71 -29.53
CA ILE A 6 7.32 1.13 -28.34
C ILE A 6 8.22 1.12 -27.10
N HIS A 7 9.12 0.15 -26.94
CA HIS A 7 10.04 0.08 -25.80
C HIS A 7 11.07 1.23 -25.74
N TYR A 8 11.32 1.93 -26.85
CA TYR A 8 12.27 3.05 -26.90
C TYR A 8 11.59 4.41 -26.64
N LEU A 9 10.31 4.54 -27.03
CA LEU A 9 9.51 5.76 -26.82
C LEU A 9 8.73 5.75 -25.50
N ILE A 10 8.53 4.56 -24.92
CA ILE A 10 7.83 4.37 -23.66
C ILE A 10 8.85 3.91 -22.63
N LEU A 11 8.95 4.66 -21.52
CA LEU A 11 9.70 4.31 -20.31
C LEU A 11 9.77 2.78 -20.11
N PRO A 12 10.95 2.18 -19.86
CA PRO A 12 11.05 0.74 -19.75
C PRO A 12 10.10 0.23 -18.66
N CYS A 13 9.46 -0.92 -18.90
CA CYS A 13 8.45 -1.48 -18.00
C CYS A 13 8.99 -1.66 -16.56
N SER A 14 10.31 -1.82 -16.40
CA SER A 14 11.02 -1.89 -15.11
C SER A 14 10.92 -0.60 -14.29
N GLU A 15 10.97 0.57 -14.93
CA GLU A 15 10.78 1.86 -14.26
C GLU A 15 9.31 2.11 -13.91
N ILE A 16 8.39 1.55 -14.71
CA ILE A 16 6.96 1.67 -14.47
C ILE A 16 6.53 0.88 -13.24
N SER A 17 7.08 -0.31 -13.01
CA SER A 17 6.86 -1.03 -11.75
C SER A 17 7.24 -0.18 -10.54
N LEU A 18 8.38 0.53 -10.60
CA LEU A 18 8.81 1.43 -9.54
C LEU A 18 7.80 2.57 -9.32
N LEU A 19 7.30 3.19 -10.39
CA LEU A 19 6.26 4.22 -10.30
C LEU A 19 4.93 3.69 -9.76
N ILE A 20 4.58 2.42 -10.04
CA ILE A 20 3.40 1.77 -9.47
C ILE A 20 3.56 1.63 -7.95
N GLU A 21 4.71 1.13 -7.48
CA GLU A 21 4.99 1.01 -6.04
C GLU A 21 5.02 2.39 -5.36
N LYS A 22 5.66 3.38 -5.97
CA LYS A 22 5.70 4.77 -5.46
C LYS A 22 4.30 5.39 -5.36
N LYS A 23 3.39 5.02 -6.26
CA LYS A 23 1.97 5.42 -6.21
C LYS A 23 1.26 4.78 -5.03
N MET A 24 1.49 3.50 -4.76
CA MET A 24 0.89 2.81 -3.61
C MET A 24 1.40 3.40 -2.29
N ALA A 25 2.66 3.80 -2.22
CA ALA A 25 3.21 4.51 -1.06
C ALA A 25 2.73 5.98 -0.92
N GLY A 26 1.86 6.48 -1.80
CA GLY A 26 1.32 7.84 -1.74
C GLY A 26 2.29 8.97 -2.17
N ARG A 27 3.42 8.64 -2.81
CA ARG A 27 4.53 9.60 -3.07
C ARG A 27 4.65 10.04 -4.53
N LEU A 28 3.60 9.89 -5.35
CA LEU A 28 3.70 10.12 -6.80
C LEU A 28 3.46 11.58 -7.19
N SER A 29 4.38 12.17 -7.98
CA SER A 29 4.20 13.52 -8.54
C SER A 29 3.19 13.54 -9.70
N PHE A 30 2.60 14.70 -10.00
CA PHE A 30 1.59 14.85 -11.05
C PHE A 30 2.08 14.41 -12.45
N LEU A 31 3.32 14.75 -12.81
CA LEU A 31 3.92 14.36 -14.09
C LEU A 31 4.12 12.83 -14.18
N GLU A 32 4.57 12.21 -13.09
CA GLU A 32 4.74 10.76 -13.00
C GLU A 32 3.39 10.04 -13.12
N LYS A 33 2.32 10.61 -12.57
CA LYS A 33 0.96 10.08 -12.68
C LYS A 33 0.46 10.06 -14.13
N ILE A 34 0.72 11.12 -14.89
CA ILE A 34 0.35 11.20 -16.31
C ILE A 34 1.15 10.18 -17.12
N ARG A 35 2.48 10.10 -16.90
CA ARG A 35 3.36 9.12 -17.55
C ARG A 35 2.96 7.67 -17.25
N LEU A 36 2.62 7.38 -16.01
CA LEU A 36 2.14 6.06 -15.61
C LEU A 36 0.80 5.74 -16.29
N SER A 37 -0.13 6.70 -16.34
CA SER A 37 -1.44 6.53 -16.97
C SER A 37 -1.33 6.25 -18.47
N SER A 38 -0.46 6.96 -19.19
CA SER A 38 -0.24 6.72 -20.62
C SER A 38 0.39 5.34 -20.86
N HIS A 39 1.38 4.94 -20.05
CA HIS A 39 2.01 3.62 -20.17
C HIS A 39 1.01 2.48 -19.95
N LEU A 40 0.16 2.56 -18.93
CA LEU A 40 -0.84 1.52 -18.62
C LEU A 40 -1.92 1.35 -19.70
N ARG A 41 -2.08 2.32 -20.61
CA ARG A 41 -2.98 2.20 -21.78
C ARG A 41 -2.36 1.35 -22.88
N VAL A 42 -1.03 1.39 -23.02
CA VAL A 42 -0.30 0.71 -24.11
C VAL A 42 0.22 -0.65 -23.66
N CYS A 43 0.73 -0.77 -22.43
CA CYS A 43 1.32 -2.00 -21.93
C CYS A 43 0.32 -2.83 -21.13
N ARG A 44 -0.09 -3.98 -21.69
CA ARG A 44 -1.02 -4.92 -21.05
C ARG A 44 -0.42 -5.59 -19.81
N LEU A 45 0.89 -5.86 -19.79
CA LEU A 45 1.57 -6.48 -18.65
C LEU A 45 1.55 -5.58 -17.42
N CYS A 46 1.99 -4.32 -17.58
CA CYS A 46 1.96 -3.33 -16.50
C CYS A 46 0.53 -3.04 -16.04
N LYS A 47 -0.46 -3.05 -16.95
CA LYS A 47 -1.88 -2.96 -16.58
C LYS A 47 -2.33 -4.10 -15.67
N THR A 48 -1.93 -5.33 -15.98
CA THR A 48 -2.22 -6.49 -15.14
C THR A 48 -1.51 -6.41 -13.80
N TYR A 49 -0.23 -6.03 -13.78
CA TYR A 49 0.53 -5.83 -12.54
C TYR A 49 -0.11 -4.76 -11.65
N HIS A 50 -0.43 -3.58 -12.20
CA HIS A 50 -1.10 -2.51 -11.46
C HIS A 50 -2.42 -2.99 -10.84
N LYS A 51 -3.23 -3.77 -11.56
CA LYS A 51 -4.47 -4.35 -11.01
C LYS A 51 -4.19 -5.29 -9.83
N LYS A 52 -3.17 -6.16 -9.93
CA LYS A 52 -2.79 -7.08 -8.85
C LYS A 52 -2.37 -6.31 -7.59
N VAL A 53 -1.49 -5.32 -7.73
CA VAL A 53 -1.00 -4.52 -6.61
C VAL A 53 -2.14 -3.69 -5.99
N THR A 54 -3.01 -3.08 -6.80
CA THR A 54 -4.18 -2.34 -6.30
C THR A 54 -5.16 -3.26 -5.56
N PHE A 55 -5.32 -4.50 -6.00
CA PHE A 55 -6.15 -5.48 -5.30
C PHE A 55 -5.55 -5.83 -3.95
N LEU A 56 -4.26 -6.13 -3.90
CA LEU A 56 -3.51 -6.40 -2.67
C LEU A 56 -3.59 -5.23 -1.68
N ASP A 57 -3.29 -4.02 -2.13
CA ASP A 57 -3.35 -2.79 -1.33
C ASP A 57 -4.75 -2.58 -0.72
N LYS A 58 -5.81 -2.74 -1.52
CA LYS A 58 -7.20 -2.68 -1.02
C LYS A 58 -7.53 -3.80 -0.04
N SER A 59 -7.12 -5.03 -0.33
CA SER A 59 -7.34 -6.15 0.58
C SER A 59 -6.62 -5.96 1.90
N LEU A 60 -5.40 -5.40 1.88
CA LEU A 60 -4.63 -5.09 3.08
C LEU A 60 -5.23 -3.90 3.85
N GLN A 61 -5.65 -2.82 3.20
CA GLN A 61 -6.36 -1.71 3.85
C GLN A 61 -7.69 -2.15 4.47
N ASN A 62 -8.40 -3.09 3.85
CA ASN A 62 -9.62 -3.67 4.43
C ASN A 62 -9.31 -4.68 5.57
N THR A 63 -8.08 -5.20 5.61
CA THR A 63 -7.58 -6.06 6.71
C THR A 63 -7.01 -5.22 7.85
N GLU A 64 -6.57 -3.99 7.55
CA GLU A 64 -6.21 -2.98 8.52
C GLU A 64 -7.48 -2.58 9.28
N ILE A 65 -7.67 -3.30 10.38
CA ILE A 65 -8.31 -2.79 11.58
C ILE A 65 -9.85 -2.93 11.58
N ASN A 66 -10.29 -4.19 11.59
CA ASN A 66 -11.24 -4.64 12.62
C ASN A 66 -10.53 -4.83 13.98
N SER A 67 -9.38 -4.17 14.20
CA SER A 67 -8.96 -3.83 15.55
C SER A 67 -10.02 -2.86 16.01
N LYS A 68 -11.05 -3.39 16.65
CA LYS A 68 -11.82 -2.65 17.64
C LYS A 68 -10.86 -1.62 18.21
N LYS A 69 -11.18 -0.34 18.05
CA LYS A 69 -10.66 0.68 18.94
C LYS A 69 -11.15 0.21 20.31
N THR A 70 -10.42 -0.73 20.92
CA THR A 70 -10.67 -1.21 22.25
C THR A 70 -10.23 -0.02 23.07
N SER A 71 -11.17 0.92 23.23
CA SER A 71 -11.04 2.03 24.13
C SER A 71 -10.98 1.38 25.51
N PHE A 72 -9.78 1.02 25.96
CA PHE A 72 -9.56 0.48 27.29
C PHE A 72 -10.22 1.45 28.26
N HIS A 73 -11.24 1.00 28.97
CA HIS A 73 -11.90 1.85 29.95
C HIS A 73 -10.89 2.13 31.07
N ASN A 74 -10.89 3.35 31.63
CA ASN A 74 -9.93 3.72 32.68
C ASN A 74 -9.92 2.74 33.86
N SER A 75 -11.05 2.07 34.14
CA SER A 75 -11.15 1.01 35.16
C SER A 75 -10.34 -0.24 34.83
N GLU A 76 -10.21 -0.63 33.56
CA GLU A 76 -9.40 -1.78 33.12
C GLU A 76 -7.91 -1.48 33.34
N ILE A 77 -7.47 -0.27 33.00
CA ILE A 77 -6.09 0.18 33.23
C ILE A 77 -5.78 0.23 34.73
N GLN A 78 -6.75 0.68 35.55
CA GLN A 78 -6.58 0.79 36.99
C GLN A 78 -6.50 -0.59 37.65
N SER A 79 -7.41 -1.51 37.34
CA SER A 79 -7.38 -2.88 37.85
C SER A 79 -6.10 -3.65 37.48
N PHE A 80 -5.54 -3.38 36.29
CA PHE A 80 -4.23 -3.92 35.90
C PHE A 80 -3.09 -3.37 36.78
N LYS A 81 -3.05 -2.05 37.01
CA LYS A 81 -2.05 -1.41 37.88
C LYS A 81 -2.11 -1.96 39.31
N ASP A 82 -3.30 -2.18 39.83
CA ASP A 82 -3.49 -2.67 41.20
C ASP A 82 -3.04 -4.13 41.34
N LYS A 83 -3.33 -4.98 40.35
CA LYS A 83 -2.77 -6.35 40.29
C LYS A 83 -1.24 -6.37 40.22
N MET A 84 -0.62 -5.50 39.43
CA MET A 84 0.84 -5.44 39.34
C MET A 84 1.47 -5.05 40.69
N LYS A 85 0.88 -4.07 41.38
CA LYS A 85 1.33 -3.66 42.72
C LYS A 85 1.19 -4.76 43.76
N GLU A 86 0.13 -5.56 43.68
CA GLU A 86 -0.08 -6.70 44.59
C GLU A 86 0.98 -7.79 44.38
N ASN A 87 1.32 -8.09 43.13
CA ASN A 87 2.36 -9.08 42.81
C ASN A 87 3.78 -8.62 43.15
N LEU A 88 4.04 -7.31 43.17
CA LEU A 88 5.33 -6.72 43.58
C LEU A 88 5.48 -6.56 45.11
N LYS A 89 4.40 -6.79 45.86
CA LYS A 89 4.38 -6.75 47.34
C LYS A 89 4.56 -8.13 47.98
N LYS A 90 4.63 -9.20 47.17
CA LYS A 90 5.07 -10.54 47.59
C LYS A 90 6.55 -10.71 47.26
#